data_AF-A0A1B1NAP2-F1
#
_entry.id   AF-A0A1B1NAP2-F1
#
_cell.length_a   1.000
_cell.length_b   1.000
_cell.length_c   1.000
_cell.angle_alpha   90.00
_cell.angle_beta   90.00
_cell.angle_gamma   90.00
#
_symmetry.space_group_name_H-M   'P 1'
#
loop_
_entity.id
_entity.type
_entity.pdbx_description
1 polymer ?
#
loop_
_entity_poly.entity_id
_entity_poly.type
_entity_poly.pdbx_seq_one_letter_code
_entity_poly.pdbx_strand_id
1 'polypeptide(L)'
;MRSTVAVAVAAALAAITLLLWSSSSGAPLVGPPQSTWAPSMGMPDFPAVTEGPSQQVLEGDGQQREGRAVDWLLIGFLVLVTVVILIVLRMLANRQVREREQLTVEEDEELVALLEATGDDVRYRALAEGDPRNAVVACWVALEEAVRRSGLHQNPAETAAELTRRVLTRWEVDETAIRSLSEAYREARFSRHPVSEDQRDRAVAALERIHDDLRRRVLAEQARAEEDEAQAAAAREGGSGHTGGSR
;
A
#
# COMPACT_ATOMS: atom_id res chain seq x y z
N MET A 1 6.76 2.69 7.69
CA MET A 1 7.08 3.00 9.12
C MET A 1 6.07 3.93 9.79
N ARG A 2 5.57 4.99 9.14
CA ARG A 2 4.57 5.90 9.78
C ARG A 2 3.20 5.26 10.01
N SER A 3 2.82 4.30 9.15
CA SER A 3 1.56 3.53 9.21
C SER A 3 1.51 2.50 10.34
N THR A 4 2.63 1.82 10.65
CA THR A 4 2.71 0.85 11.75
C THR A 4 2.63 1.52 13.11
N VAL A 5 3.19 2.73 13.24
CA VAL A 5 3.09 3.56 14.45
C VAL A 5 1.65 4.00 14.71
N ALA A 6 0.91 4.42 13.67
CA ALA A 6 -0.48 4.83 13.83
C ALA A 6 -1.40 3.68 14.28
N VAL A 7 -1.22 2.48 13.71
CA VAL A 7 -1.97 1.28 14.10
C VAL A 7 -1.61 0.85 15.53
N ALA A 8 -0.33 0.89 15.90
CA ALA A 8 0.11 0.56 17.25
C ALA A 8 -0.43 1.53 18.31
N VAL A 9 -0.48 2.83 18.01
CA VAL A 9 -1.04 3.86 18.90
C VAL A 9 -2.56 3.66 19.07
N ALA A 10 -3.28 3.35 18.00
CA ALA A 10 -4.72 3.07 18.08
C ALA A 10 -5.02 1.80 18.91
N ALA A 11 -4.25 0.73 18.70
CA ALA A 11 -4.37 -0.50 19.47
C ALA A 11 -4.04 -0.29 20.96
N ALA A 12 -3.01 0.51 21.26
CA ALA A 12 -2.64 0.85 22.63
C ALA A 12 -3.74 1.67 23.33
N LEU A 13 -4.34 2.65 22.64
CA LEU A 13 -5.44 3.44 23.20
C LEU A 13 -6.70 2.60 23.43
N ALA A 14 -7.01 1.65 22.55
CA ALA A 14 -8.10 0.70 22.72
C ALA A 14 -7.85 -0.25 23.92
N ALA A 15 -6.63 -0.76 24.08
CA ALA A 15 -6.27 -1.59 25.22
C ALA A 15 -6.34 -0.84 26.56
N ILE A 16 -5.88 0.42 26.58
CA ILE A 16 -5.95 1.28 27.78
C ILE A 16 -7.40 1.56 28.19
N THR A 17 -8.29 1.82 27.22
CA THR A 17 -9.71 2.03 27.52
C THR A 17 -10.38 0.77 28.05
N LEU A 18 -10.01 -0.40 27.54
CA LEU A 18 -10.54 -1.69 28.00
C LEU A 18 -10.04 -2.06 29.40
N LEU A 19 -8.78 -1.73 29.73
CA LEU A 19 -8.23 -1.86 31.07
C LEU A 19 -8.92 -0.92 32.08
N LEU A 20 -9.21 0.32 31.70
CA LEU A 20 -9.97 1.25 32.53
C LEU A 20 -11.39 0.75 32.79
N TRP A 21 -12.03 0.14 31.79
CA TRP A 21 -13.36 -0.48 31.93
C TRP A 21 -13.35 -1.67 32.91
N SER A 22 -12.32 -2.52 32.83
CA SER A 22 -12.16 -3.64 33.76
C SER A 22 -11.90 -3.19 35.20
N SER A 23 -11.29 -2.02 35.41
CA SER A 23 -11.01 -1.52 36.75
C SER A 23 -12.21 -0.82 37.39
N SER A 24 -13.15 -0.29 36.61
CA SER A 24 -14.31 0.44 37.14
C SER A 24 -15.53 -0.45 37.40
N SER A 25 -15.53 -1.68 36.90
CA SER A 25 -16.59 -2.69 37.10
C SER A 25 -16.47 -3.41 38.46
N GLY A 26 -15.97 -2.70 39.48
CA GLY A 26 -15.79 -3.18 40.85
C GLY A 26 -17.06 -3.78 41.45
N ALA A 27 -17.28 -5.07 41.22
CA ALA A 27 -18.26 -5.86 41.93
C ALA A 27 -17.71 -6.07 43.36
N PRO A 28 -18.38 -5.59 44.42
CA PRO A 28 -17.93 -5.83 45.78
C PRO A 28 -18.04 -7.33 46.08
N LEU A 29 -16.92 -8.03 46.05
CA LEU A 29 -16.82 -9.45 46.42
C LEU A 29 -16.98 -9.69 47.94
N VAL A 30 -17.13 -8.62 48.73
CA VAL A 30 -17.26 -8.68 50.18
C VAL A 30 -18.58 -8.04 50.59
N GLY A 31 -19.54 -8.86 51.01
CA GLY A 31 -20.76 -8.41 51.67
C GLY A 31 -20.47 -7.84 53.06
N PRO A 32 -21.38 -7.05 53.65
CA PRO A 32 -21.17 -6.49 54.99
C PRO A 32 -20.90 -7.62 56.01
N PRO A 33 -19.93 -7.45 56.93
CA PRO A 33 -19.56 -8.50 57.87
C PRO A 33 -20.75 -8.85 58.77
N GLN A 34 -21.19 -10.10 58.71
CA GLN A 34 -22.22 -10.63 59.60
C GLN A 34 -21.51 -11.25 60.80
N SER A 35 -21.47 -10.51 61.91
CA SER A 35 -20.84 -10.98 63.15
C SER A 35 -21.65 -12.11 63.76
N THR A 36 -21.02 -13.25 64.03
CA THR A 36 -21.66 -14.39 64.72
C THR A 36 -21.06 -14.69 66.10
N TRP A 37 -20.09 -13.89 66.56
CA TRP A 37 -19.50 -14.04 67.88
C TRP A 37 -19.80 -12.82 68.76
N ALA A 38 -20.75 -13.00 69.67
CA ALA A 38 -20.95 -12.12 70.82
C ALA A 38 -20.83 -12.98 72.09
N PRO A 39 -19.72 -12.92 72.85
CA PRO A 39 -19.68 -13.55 74.16
C PRO A 39 -20.68 -12.84 75.08
N SER A 40 -21.63 -13.60 75.63
CA SER A 40 -22.65 -13.10 76.55
C SER A 40 -22.03 -12.67 77.88
N MET A 41 -21.53 -11.44 77.94
CA MET A 41 -21.31 -10.76 79.21
C MET A 41 -22.67 -10.27 79.69
N GLY A 42 -23.17 -10.84 80.79
CA GLY A 42 -24.40 -10.39 81.44
C GLY A 42 -24.27 -8.92 81.83
N MET A 43 -24.97 -8.05 81.10
CA MET A 43 -25.12 -6.63 81.42
C MET A 43 -26.55 -6.43 81.96
N PRO A 44 -26.77 -5.60 82.98
CA PRO A 44 -28.11 -5.35 83.51
C PRO A 44 -28.98 -4.62 82.46
N ASP A 45 -30.28 -4.92 82.45
CA ASP A 45 -31.25 -4.31 81.54
C ASP A 45 -31.30 -2.78 81.73
N PHE A 46 -30.95 -2.05 80.67
CA PHE A 46 -31.27 -0.63 80.54
C PHE A 46 -32.66 -0.48 79.90
N PRO A 47 -33.49 0.50 80.31
CA PRO A 47 -34.78 0.72 79.69
C PRO A 47 -34.58 1.11 78.21
N ALA A 48 -35.42 0.52 77.36
CA ALA A 48 -35.38 0.69 75.92
C ALA A 48 -35.38 2.17 75.52
N VAL A 49 -34.30 2.61 74.86
CA VAL A 49 -34.31 3.84 74.07
C VAL A 49 -35.28 3.58 72.92
N THR A 50 -36.35 4.38 72.85
CA THR A 50 -37.25 4.42 71.70
C THR A 50 -36.42 4.74 70.46
N GLU A 51 -36.23 3.74 69.58
CA GLU A 51 -35.68 3.95 68.25
C GLU A 51 -36.58 4.94 67.50
N GLY A 52 -35.99 6.06 67.09
CA GLY A 52 -36.63 6.99 66.16
C GLY A 52 -36.91 6.31 64.81
N PRO A 53 -37.76 6.89 63.96
CA PRO A 53 -38.14 6.25 62.71
C PRO A 53 -36.87 6.00 61.88
N SER A 54 -36.68 4.75 61.50
CA SER A 54 -35.63 4.33 60.59
C SER A 54 -35.67 5.22 59.36
N GLN A 55 -34.61 6.01 59.15
CA GLN A 55 -34.39 6.69 57.89
C GLN A 55 -34.22 5.58 56.85
N GLN A 56 -35.28 5.28 56.11
CA GLN A 56 -35.15 4.61 54.84
C GLN A 56 -34.34 5.54 53.95
N VAL A 57 -33.06 5.27 53.85
CA VAL A 57 -32.20 5.88 52.86
C VAL A 57 -32.83 5.52 51.51
N LEU A 58 -33.39 6.51 50.81
CA LEU A 58 -33.76 6.40 49.40
C LEU A 58 -32.47 6.30 48.56
N GLU A 59 -31.70 5.23 48.74
CA GLU A 59 -30.58 4.84 47.86
C GLU A 59 -31.13 3.89 46.79
N GLY A 60 -32.04 4.40 45.95
CA GLY A 60 -32.78 3.58 45.00
C GLY A 60 -32.47 3.88 43.53
N ASP A 61 -32.63 5.13 43.09
CA ASP A 61 -32.80 5.40 41.66
C ASP A 61 -31.69 6.27 41.02
N GLY A 62 -30.96 7.06 41.80
CA GLY A 62 -29.89 7.94 41.28
C GLY A 62 -28.67 7.15 40.80
N GLN A 63 -28.18 6.23 41.64
CA GLN A 63 -26.94 5.49 41.41
C GLN A 63 -27.04 4.47 40.26
N GLN A 64 -28.24 3.92 40.00
CA GLN A 64 -28.48 3.03 38.85
C GLN A 64 -28.60 3.80 37.52
N ARG A 65 -29.08 5.06 37.53
CA ARG A 65 -29.19 5.89 36.32
C ARG A 65 -27.84 6.41 35.85
N GLU A 66 -26.96 6.77 36.78
CA GLU A 66 -25.60 7.25 36.48
C GLU A 66 -24.73 6.15 35.85
N GLY A 67 -24.77 4.92 36.37
CA GLY A 67 -24.05 3.78 35.77
C GLY A 67 -24.49 3.49 34.34
N ARG A 68 -25.80 3.53 34.06
CA ARG A 68 -26.35 3.30 32.72
C ARG A 68 -25.97 4.39 31.72
N ALA A 69 -25.93 5.65 32.15
CA ALA A 69 -25.52 6.77 31.31
C ALA A 69 -24.03 6.70 30.96
N VAL A 70 -23.19 6.33 31.92
CA VAL A 70 -21.76 6.09 31.72
C VAL A 70 -21.52 4.93 30.75
N ASP A 71 -22.29 3.84 30.84
CA ASP A 71 -22.24 2.72 29.90
C ASP A 71 -22.59 3.14 28.46
N TRP A 72 -23.66 3.91 28.25
CA TRP A 72 -24.03 4.40 26.92
C TRP A 72 -23.00 5.37 26.32
N LEU A 73 -22.40 6.23 27.15
CA LEU A 73 -21.31 7.11 26.72
C LEU A 73 -20.07 6.31 26.32
N LEU A 74 -19.74 5.25 27.06
CA LEU A 74 -18.63 4.35 26.74
C LEU A 74 -18.87 3.56 25.45
N ILE A 75 -20.08 3.03 25.25
CA ILE A 75 -20.46 2.34 24.00
C ILE A 75 -20.36 3.32 22.82
N GLY A 76 -20.87 4.55 22.99
CA GLY A 76 -20.77 5.60 21.98
C GLY A 76 -19.31 5.94 21.63
N PHE A 77 -18.45 6.04 22.65
CA PHE A 77 -17.02 6.28 22.45
C PHE A 77 -16.32 5.11 21.73
N LEU A 78 -16.61 3.86 22.12
CA LEU A 78 -16.07 2.68 21.46
C LEU A 78 -16.46 2.63 19.98
N VAL A 79 -17.74 2.84 19.68
CA VAL A 79 -18.26 2.89 18.30
C VAL A 79 -17.57 4.00 17.51
N LEU A 80 -17.42 5.19 18.09
CA LEU A 80 -16.70 6.30 17.46
C LEU A 80 -15.26 5.91 17.12
N VAL A 81 -14.53 5.31 18.06
CA VAL A 81 -13.15 4.85 17.85
C VAL A 81 -13.09 3.80 16.75
N THR A 82 -13.99 2.82 16.75
CA THR A 82 -14.06 1.80 15.68
C THR A 82 -14.32 2.43 14.32
N VAL A 83 -15.26 3.38 14.22
CA VAL A 83 -15.56 4.09 12.97
C VAL A 83 -14.34 4.89 12.49
N VAL A 84 -13.65 5.59 13.38
CA VAL A 84 -12.42 6.33 13.04
C VAL A 84 -11.33 5.39 12.54
N ILE A 85 -11.12 4.24 13.20
CA ILE A 85 -10.16 3.22 12.75
C ILE A 85 -10.52 2.72 11.35
N LEU A 86 -11.79 2.40 11.09
CA LEU A 86 -12.25 1.95 9.77
C LEU A 86 -12.04 3.02 8.68
N ILE A 87 -12.32 4.30 8.98
CA ILE A 87 -12.09 5.41 8.06
C ILE A 87 -10.60 5.56 7.74
N VAL A 88 -9.74 5.49 8.76
CA VAL A 88 -8.28 5.57 8.58
C VAL A 88 -7.77 4.39 7.75
N LEU A 89 -8.20 3.16 8.07
CA LEU A 89 -7.85 1.97 7.30
C LEU A 89 -8.32 2.09 5.84
N ARG A 90 -9.55 2.55 5.61
CA ARG A 90 -10.08 2.78 4.25
C ARG A 90 -9.29 3.86 3.51
N MET A 91 -8.92 4.94 4.17
CA MET A 91 -8.13 6.03 3.56
C MET A 91 -6.72 5.53 3.20
N LEU A 92 -6.10 4.73 4.05
CA LEU A 92 -4.79 4.13 3.80
C LEU A 92 -4.85 3.06 2.69
N ALA A 93 -5.90 2.24 2.66
CA ALA A 93 -6.12 1.27 1.60
C ALA A 93 -6.35 1.98 0.26
N ASN A 94 -7.20 3.01 0.23
CA ASN A 94 -7.49 3.77 -0.99
C ASN A 94 -6.26 4.53 -1.51
N ARG A 95 -5.41 5.04 -0.61
CA ARG A 95 -4.11 5.63 -0.99
C ARG A 95 -3.19 4.60 -1.64
N GLN A 96 -3.07 3.41 -1.06
CA GLN A 96 -2.23 2.34 -1.64
C GLN A 96 -2.75 1.85 -2.99
N VAL A 97 -4.06 1.73 -3.17
CA VAL A 97 -4.67 1.37 -4.46
C VAL A 97 -4.36 2.45 -5.50
N ARG A 98 -4.56 3.72 -5.16
CA ARG A 98 -4.28 4.84 -6.06
C ARG A 98 -2.82 4.93 -6.47
N GLU A 99 -1.91 4.75 -5.52
CA GLU A 99 -0.47 4.77 -5.78
C GLU A 99 -0.06 3.59 -6.67
N ARG A 100 -0.63 2.40 -6.47
CA ARG A 100 -0.43 1.25 -7.36
C ARG A 100 -0.96 1.49 -8.77
N GLU A 101 -2.18 1.99 -8.91
CA GLU A 101 -2.77 2.33 -10.22
C GLU A 101 -1.94 3.37 -10.98
N GLN A 102 -1.38 4.37 -10.27
CA GLN A 102 -0.52 5.37 -10.89
C GLN A 102 0.80 4.76 -11.37
N LEU A 103 1.44 3.92 -10.55
CA LEU A 103 2.66 3.22 -10.92
C LEU A 103 2.45 2.33 -12.15
N THR A 104 1.35 1.59 -12.22
CA THR A 104 1.06 0.72 -13.37
C THR A 104 0.86 1.52 -14.66
N VAL A 105 0.15 2.66 -14.59
CA VAL A 105 -0.05 3.52 -15.78
C VAL A 105 1.27 4.13 -16.26
N GLU A 106 2.14 4.56 -15.34
CA GLU A 106 3.44 5.13 -15.71
C GLU A 106 4.39 4.07 -16.26
N GLU A 107 4.34 2.84 -15.73
CA GLU A 107 5.06 1.68 -16.26
C GLU A 107 4.59 1.29 -17.67
N ASP A 108 3.28 1.32 -17.92
CA ASP A 108 2.72 1.05 -19.25
C ASP A 108 3.12 2.13 -20.28
N GLU A 109 3.00 3.41 -19.92
CA GLU A 109 3.38 4.54 -20.79
C GLU A 109 4.87 4.49 -21.13
N GLU A 110 5.71 4.16 -20.15
CA GLU A 110 7.14 3.94 -20.36
C GLU A 110 7.41 2.81 -21.36
N LEU A 111 6.77 1.66 -21.18
CA LEU A 111 7.00 0.49 -22.02
C LEU A 111 6.57 0.76 -23.47
N VAL A 112 5.46 1.48 -23.66
CA VAL A 112 5.01 1.96 -24.98
C VAL A 112 6.02 2.92 -25.60
N ALA A 113 6.53 3.89 -24.83
CA ALA A 113 7.52 4.84 -25.34
C ALA A 113 8.83 4.17 -25.76
N LEU A 114 9.28 3.16 -25.00
CA LEU A 114 10.44 2.33 -25.35
C LEU A 114 10.19 1.50 -26.60
N LEU A 115 8.99 0.93 -26.74
CA LEU A 115 8.62 0.14 -27.91
C LEU A 115 8.59 1.01 -29.18
N GLU A 116 8.06 2.22 -29.09
CA GLU A 116 8.06 3.20 -30.19
C GLU A 116 9.48 3.61 -30.58
N ALA A 117 10.35 3.88 -29.59
CA ALA A 117 11.74 4.26 -29.84
C ALA A 117 12.61 3.15 -30.45
N THR A 118 12.18 1.89 -30.33
CA THR A 118 12.83 0.73 -30.94
C THR A 118 12.10 0.22 -32.19
N GLY A 119 11.05 0.91 -32.62
CA GLY A 119 10.17 0.49 -33.70
C GLY A 119 10.82 0.49 -35.08
N ASP A 120 10.06 -0.03 -36.04
CA ASP A 120 10.48 -0.23 -37.43
C ASP A 120 10.92 1.07 -38.11
N ASP A 121 10.25 2.19 -37.83
CA ASP A 121 10.59 3.50 -38.41
C ASP A 121 11.98 3.98 -38.00
N VAL A 122 12.39 3.74 -36.76
CA VAL A 122 13.72 4.10 -36.25
C VAL A 122 14.78 3.23 -36.91
N ARG A 123 14.52 1.92 -36.98
CA ARG A 123 15.42 0.93 -37.60
C ARG A 123 15.57 1.15 -39.11
N TYR A 124 14.46 1.39 -39.81
CA TYR A 124 14.44 1.68 -41.23
C TYR A 124 15.22 2.95 -41.54
N ARG A 125 14.98 4.04 -40.80
CA ARG A 125 15.74 5.28 -40.97
C ARG A 125 17.24 5.07 -40.73
N ALA A 126 17.59 4.29 -39.71
CA ALA A 126 18.98 3.97 -39.42
C ALA A 126 19.67 3.19 -40.56
N LEU A 127 18.93 2.33 -41.28
CA LEU A 127 19.48 1.57 -42.42
C LEU A 127 19.45 2.34 -43.74
N ALA A 128 18.43 3.17 -43.96
CA ALA A 128 18.16 3.80 -45.25
C ALA A 128 18.88 5.16 -45.43
N GLU A 129 19.26 5.83 -44.35
CA GLU A 129 19.71 7.22 -44.39
C GLU A 129 21.08 7.44 -43.73
N GLY A 130 21.95 8.19 -44.42
CA GLY A 130 23.09 8.87 -43.80
C GLY A 130 24.33 8.01 -43.50
N ASP A 131 25.21 8.57 -42.67
CA ASP A 131 26.47 7.97 -42.23
C ASP A 131 26.21 6.89 -41.16
N PRO A 132 26.83 5.68 -41.25
CA PRO A 132 26.68 4.60 -40.27
C PRO A 132 26.85 5.04 -38.82
N ARG A 133 27.78 5.98 -38.57
CA ARG A 133 27.97 6.58 -37.24
C ARG A 133 26.71 7.27 -36.73
N ASN A 134 26.09 8.10 -37.57
CA ASN A 134 24.91 8.87 -37.20
C ASN A 134 23.71 7.96 -36.96
N ALA A 135 23.56 6.89 -37.74
CA ALA A 135 22.53 5.88 -37.56
C ALA A 135 22.60 5.23 -36.16
N VAL A 136 23.78 4.78 -35.75
CA VAL A 136 24.00 4.17 -34.42
C VAL A 136 23.72 5.18 -33.30
N VAL A 137 24.21 6.42 -33.44
CA VAL A 137 23.96 7.49 -32.46
C VAL A 137 22.46 7.80 -32.36
N ALA A 138 21.76 7.91 -33.48
CA ALA A 138 20.33 8.20 -33.49
C ALA A 138 19.51 7.10 -32.79
N CYS A 139 19.84 5.83 -33.02
CA CYS A 139 19.18 4.70 -32.34
C CYS A 139 19.33 4.78 -30.82
N TRP A 140 20.55 5.01 -30.32
CA TRP A 140 20.80 5.12 -28.88
C TRP A 140 20.15 6.36 -28.26
N VAL A 141 20.22 7.51 -28.96
CA VAL A 141 19.60 8.75 -28.47
C VAL A 141 18.08 8.65 -28.42
N ALA A 142 17.45 7.95 -29.36
CA ALA A 142 16.00 7.69 -29.34
C ALA A 142 15.60 6.91 -28.08
N LEU A 143 16.40 5.90 -27.69
CA LEU A 143 16.22 5.17 -26.43
C LEU A 143 16.41 6.08 -25.21
N GLU A 144 17.49 6.86 -25.17
CA GLU A 144 17.75 7.78 -24.05
C GLU A 144 16.61 8.81 -23.88
N GLU A 145 16.02 9.27 -24.99
CA GLU A 145 14.89 10.20 -24.96
C GLU A 145 13.60 9.52 -24.49
N ALA A 146 13.32 8.30 -24.93
CA ALA A 146 12.18 7.52 -24.44
C ALA A 146 12.26 7.29 -22.93
N VAL A 147 13.44 6.91 -22.43
CA VAL A 147 13.67 6.72 -21.00
C VAL A 147 13.55 8.04 -20.22
N ARG A 148 13.98 9.16 -20.80
CA ARG A 148 13.86 10.46 -20.12
C ARG A 148 12.40 10.93 -20.01
N ARG A 149 11.58 10.58 -21.00
CA ARG A 149 10.15 10.91 -21.01
C ARG A 149 9.37 10.14 -19.95
N SER A 150 9.83 8.97 -19.50
CA SER A 150 9.14 8.17 -18.49
C SER A 150 9.23 8.70 -17.06
N GLY A 151 9.78 9.90 -16.84
CA GLY A 151 9.67 10.59 -15.54
C GLY A 151 10.42 9.96 -14.37
N LEU A 152 11.15 8.87 -14.59
CA LEU A 152 11.85 8.14 -13.54
C LEU A 152 12.82 9.00 -12.74
N HIS A 153 12.92 8.71 -11.45
CA HIS A 153 13.87 9.37 -10.56
C HIS A 153 15.31 9.15 -11.04
N GLN A 154 15.89 10.19 -11.62
CA GLN A 154 17.30 10.22 -12.01
C GLN A 154 18.13 10.58 -10.78
N ASN A 155 19.14 9.76 -10.49
CA ASN A 155 20.16 10.18 -9.54
C ASN A 155 20.97 11.30 -10.20
N PRO A 156 21.22 12.46 -9.54
CA PRO A 156 21.98 13.56 -10.13
C PRO A 156 23.37 13.18 -10.65
N ALA A 157 23.96 12.10 -10.14
CA ALA A 157 25.26 11.58 -10.57
C ALA A 157 25.18 10.48 -11.64
N GLU A 158 23.98 9.99 -11.96
CA GLU A 158 23.76 8.91 -12.93
C GLU A 158 23.73 9.48 -14.36
N THR A 159 24.48 8.83 -15.25
CA THR A 159 24.54 9.23 -16.66
C THR A 159 23.30 8.76 -17.42
N ALA A 160 22.96 9.41 -18.54
CA ALA A 160 21.83 9.01 -19.39
C ALA A 160 21.93 7.55 -19.87
N ALA A 161 23.15 7.08 -20.13
CA ALA A 161 23.41 5.70 -20.53
C ALA A 161 23.22 4.70 -19.38
N GLU A 162 23.63 5.04 -18.16
CA GLU A 162 23.40 4.22 -16.97
C GLU A 162 21.91 4.12 -16.65
N LEU A 163 21.20 5.24 -16.71
CA LEU A 163 19.75 5.29 -16.57
C LEU A 163 19.08 4.38 -17.62
N THR A 164 19.41 4.56 -18.90
CA THR A 164 18.85 3.76 -20.00
C THR A 164 19.09 2.27 -19.79
N ARG A 165 20.30 1.88 -19.41
CA ARG A 165 20.62 0.47 -19.10
C ARG A 165 19.80 -0.04 -17.92
N ARG A 166 19.72 0.72 -16.81
CA ARG A 166 18.96 0.34 -15.61
C ARG A 166 17.49 0.11 -15.95
N VAL A 167 16.91 0.96 -16.78
CA VAL A 167 15.51 0.91 -17.21
C VAL A 167 15.25 -0.29 -18.10
N LEU A 168 16.07 -0.53 -19.12
CA LEU A 168 15.95 -1.71 -19.97
C LEU A 168 16.15 -3.01 -19.18
N THR A 169 17.08 -3.04 -18.21
CA THR A 169 17.27 -4.20 -17.32
C THR A 169 16.06 -4.45 -16.42
N ARG A 170 15.36 -3.41 -15.95
CA ARG A 170 14.12 -3.57 -15.17
C ARG A 170 13.05 -4.32 -15.96
N TRP A 171 12.99 -4.09 -17.27
CA TRP A 171 12.06 -4.77 -18.18
C TRP A 171 12.58 -6.12 -18.69
N GLU A 172 13.64 -6.66 -18.08
CA GLU A 172 14.22 -7.97 -18.41
C GLU A 172 14.68 -8.11 -19.87
N VAL A 173 15.07 -6.98 -20.48
CA VAL A 173 15.65 -6.96 -21.82
C VAL A 173 17.05 -7.61 -21.79
N ASP A 174 17.40 -8.34 -22.86
CA ASP A 174 18.68 -9.00 -23.05
C ASP A 174 19.87 -8.04 -22.83
N GLU A 175 20.59 -8.26 -21.72
CA GLU A 175 21.76 -7.45 -21.35
C GLU A 175 22.86 -7.49 -22.42
N THR A 176 22.94 -8.58 -23.19
CA THR A 176 23.91 -8.65 -24.29
C THR A 176 23.55 -7.71 -25.43
N ALA A 177 22.27 -7.60 -25.79
CA ALA A 177 21.79 -6.65 -26.79
C ALA A 177 22.01 -5.19 -26.35
N ILE A 178 21.65 -4.87 -25.10
CA ILE A 178 21.87 -3.53 -24.51
C ILE A 178 23.36 -3.17 -24.56
N ARG A 179 24.23 -4.10 -24.11
CA ARG A 179 25.67 -3.89 -24.11
C ARG A 179 26.20 -3.67 -25.52
N SER A 180 25.85 -4.52 -26.48
CA SER A 180 26.29 -4.39 -27.88
C SER A 180 25.92 -3.04 -28.49
N LEU A 181 24.70 -2.58 -28.27
CA LEU A 181 24.25 -1.27 -28.76
C LEU A 181 24.99 -0.13 -28.05
N SER A 182 25.16 -0.21 -26.72
CA SER A 182 25.88 0.82 -25.94
C SER A 182 27.36 0.93 -26.34
N GLU A 183 28.00 -0.18 -26.68
CA GLU A 183 29.38 -0.22 -27.17
C GLU A 183 29.49 0.40 -28.55
N ALA A 184 28.58 0.05 -29.47
CA ALA A 184 28.51 0.66 -30.79
C ALA A 184 28.30 2.18 -30.70
N TYR A 185 27.42 2.63 -29.79
CA TYR A 185 27.20 4.05 -29.52
C TYR A 185 28.46 4.75 -29.01
N ARG A 186 29.14 4.18 -28.00
CA ARG A 186 30.37 4.78 -27.45
C ARG A 186 31.47 4.90 -28.50
N GLU A 187 31.66 3.86 -29.32
CA GLU A 187 32.61 3.91 -30.44
C GLU A 187 32.18 5.01 -31.43
N ALA A 188 30.93 5.03 -31.86
CA ALA A 188 30.40 6.02 -32.80
C ALA A 188 30.47 7.46 -32.26
N ARG A 189 30.31 7.69 -30.95
CA ARG A 189 30.30 9.03 -30.35
C ARG A 189 31.71 9.55 -30.03
N PHE A 190 32.56 8.70 -29.49
CA PHE A 190 33.82 9.12 -28.86
C PHE A 190 35.08 8.65 -29.57
N SER A 191 34.98 7.66 -30.48
CA SER A 191 36.12 7.18 -31.25
C SER A 191 36.30 7.93 -32.56
N ARG A 192 37.56 8.04 -32.98
CA ARG A 192 37.94 8.58 -34.30
C ARG A 192 37.97 7.51 -35.40
N HIS A 193 37.82 6.22 -35.05
CA HIS A 193 37.80 5.15 -36.04
C HIS A 193 36.54 5.24 -36.92
N PRO A 194 36.64 4.94 -38.22
CA PRO A 194 35.47 4.89 -39.09
C PRO A 194 34.49 3.80 -38.62
N VAL A 195 33.20 4.14 -38.59
CA VAL A 195 32.14 3.18 -38.27
C VAL A 195 31.75 2.46 -39.57
N SER A 196 31.86 1.13 -39.61
CA SER A 196 31.55 0.33 -40.79
C SER A 196 30.06 0.05 -40.93
N GLU A 197 29.64 -0.35 -42.13
CA GLU A 197 28.27 -0.80 -42.37
C GLU A 197 27.90 -2.06 -41.57
N ASP A 198 28.85 -2.98 -41.41
CA ASP A 198 28.68 -4.15 -40.53
C ASP A 198 28.41 -3.73 -39.06
N GLN A 199 29.06 -2.68 -38.57
CA GLN A 199 28.80 -2.15 -37.22
C GLN A 199 27.40 -1.55 -37.11
N ARG A 200 26.92 -0.86 -38.16
CA ARG A 200 25.54 -0.35 -38.24
C ARG A 200 24.54 -1.49 -38.19
N ASP A 201 24.73 -2.50 -39.04
CA ASP A 201 23.81 -3.65 -39.13
C ASP A 201 23.74 -4.40 -37.79
N ARG A 202 24.89 -4.60 -37.11
CA ARG A 202 24.93 -5.19 -35.77
C ARG A 202 24.23 -4.33 -34.71
N ALA A 203 24.34 -3.01 -34.79
CA ALA A 203 23.64 -2.11 -33.88
C ALA A 203 22.12 -2.15 -34.11
N VAL A 204 21.67 -2.15 -35.35
CA VAL A 204 20.25 -2.27 -35.70
C VAL A 204 19.68 -3.62 -35.28
N ALA A 205 20.43 -4.71 -35.46
CA ALA A 205 20.05 -6.04 -34.98
C ALA A 205 20.00 -6.13 -33.45
N ALA A 206 20.87 -5.38 -32.75
CA ALA A 206 20.78 -5.27 -31.29
C ALA A 206 19.52 -4.49 -30.87
N LEU A 207 19.17 -3.41 -31.58
CA LEU A 207 17.95 -2.65 -31.34
C LEU A 207 16.69 -3.49 -31.60
N GLU A 208 16.69 -4.32 -32.64
CA GLU A 208 15.63 -5.28 -32.94
C GLU A 208 15.41 -6.29 -31.80
N ARG A 209 16.49 -6.86 -31.26
CA ARG A 209 16.37 -7.76 -30.10
C ARG A 209 15.76 -7.04 -28.89
N ILE A 210 16.18 -5.80 -28.64
CA ILE A 210 15.59 -4.97 -27.58
C ILE A 210 14.09 -4.75 -27.85
N HIS A 211 13.70 -4.44 -29.08
CA HIS A 211 12.29 -4.26 -29.46
C HIS A 211 11.46 -5.52 -29.19
N ASP A 212 11.97 -6.69 -29.60
CA ASP A 212 11.26 -7.96 -29.43
C ASP A 212 11.08 -8.32 -27.96
N ASP A 213 12.08 -8.05 -27.12
CA ASP A 213 12.00 -8.26 -25.68
C ASP A 213 10.94 -7.37 -25.03
N LEU A 214 10.95 -6.08 -25.38
CA LEU A 214 9.95 -5.11 -24.91
C LEU A 214 8.53 -5.49 -25.36
N ARG A 215 8.36 -5.91 -26.63
CA ARG A 215 7.08 -6.39 -27.15
C ARG A 215 6.56 -7.58 -26.37
N ARG A 216 7.41 -8.57 -26.06
CA ARG A 216 7.01 -9.72 -25.24
C ARG A 216 6.56 -9.28 -23.85
N ARG A 217 7.18 -8.25 -23.29
CA ARG A 217 6.80 -7.70 -21.99
C ARG A 217 5.45 -6.99 -22.02
N VAL A 218 5.15 -6.22 -23.07
CA VAL A 218 3.83 -5.61 -23.27
C VAL A 218 2.73 -6.67 -23.30
N LEU A 219 2.94 -7.72 -24.09
CA LEU A 219 1.95 -8.80 -24.22
C LEU A 219 1.74 -9.54 -22.89
N ALA A 220 2.79 -9.72 -22.10
CA ALA A 220 2.71 -10.35 -20.79
C ALA A 220 1.95 -9.49 -19.77
N GLU A 221 2.17 -8.17 -19.74
CA GLU A 221 1.42 -7.28 -18.85
C GLU A 221 -0.06 -7.16 -19.26
N GLN A 222 -0.36 -7.13 -20.57
CA GLN A 222 -1.74 -7.16 -21.07
C GLN A 222 -2.49 -8.43 -20.64
N ALA A 223 -1.87 -9.60 -20.79
CA ALA A 223 -2.48 -10.86 -20.35
C ALA A 223 -2.75 -10.88 -18.83
N ARG A 224 -1.83 -10.35 -18.01
CA ARG A 224 -2.03 -10.23 -16.56
C ARG A 224 -3.17 -9.27 -16.21
N ALA A 225 -3.26 -8.14 -16.91
CA ALA A 225 -4.35 -7.19 -16.71
C ALA A 225 -5.72 -7.80 -17.05
N GLU A 226 -5.81 -8.56 -18.15
CA GLU A 226 -7.02 -9.31 -18.52
C GLU A 226 -7.39 -10.37 -17.46
N GLU A 227 -6.40 -11.10 -16.93
CA GLU A 227 -6.61 -12.08 -15.85
C GLU A 227 -7.09 -11.41 -14.55
N ASP A 228 -6.50 -10.29 -14.17
CA ASP A 228 -6.87 -9.51 -12.98
C ASP A 228 -8.30 -8.94 -13.12
N GLU A 229 -8.67 -8.44 -14.31
CA GLU A 229 -10.01 -7.96 -14.59
C GLU A 229 -11.05 -9.10 -14.54
N ALA A 230 -10.72 -10.26 -15.10
CA ALA A 230 -11.57 -11.45 -15.04
C ALA A 230 -11.78 -11.95 -13.60
N GLN A 231 -10.72 -11.96 -12.78
CA GLN A 231 -10.80 -12.30 -11.36
C GLN A 231 -11.64 -11.28 -10.58
N ALA A 232 -11.47 -9.99 -10.85
CA ALA A 232 -12.26 -8.93 -10.23
C ALA A 232 -13.76 -9.03 -10.62
N ALA A 233 -14.07 -9.37 -11.86
CA ALA A 233 -15.43 -9.61 -12.33
C ALA A 233 -16.07 -10.82 -11.61
N ALA A 234 -15.36 -11.96 -11.55
CA ALA A 234 -15.83 -13.15 -10.84
C ALA A 234 -16.09 -12.90 -9.34
N ALA A 235 -15.24 -12.10 -8.69
CA ALA A 235 -15.42 -11.71 -7.28
C ALA A 235 -16.68 -10.84 -7.05
N ARG A 236 -17.03 -9.96 -8.01
CA ARG A 236 -18.25 -9.14 -7.95
C ARG A 236 -19.51 -9.99 -8.10
N GLU A 237 -19.50 -10.96 -9.02
CA GLU A 237 -20.64 -11.87 -9.24
C GLU A 237 -20.86 -12.80 -8.04
N GLY A 238 -19.80 -13.39 -7.49
CA GLY A 238 -19.88 -14.27 -6.31
C GLY A 238 -20.34 -13.56 -5.02
N GLY A 239 -20.00 -12.28 -4.86
CA GLY A 239 -20.43 -11.47 -3.72
C GLY A 239 -21.93 -11.11 -3.74
N SER A 240 -22.56 -11.10 -4.91
CA SER A 240 -23.98 -10.75 -5.06
C SER A 240 -24.94 -11.89 -4.68
N GLY A 241 -24.46 -13.14 -4.62
CA GLY A 241 -25.29 -14.32 -4.38
C GLY A 241 -25.64 -14.62 -2.92
N HIS A 242 -25.01 -13.95 -1.93
CA HIS A 242 -25.16 -14.31 -0.51
C HIS A 242 -26.19 -13.47 0.27
N THR A 243 -26.79 -12.42 -0.33
CA THR A 243 -27.73 -11.52 0.39
C THR A 243 -29.22 -11.77 0.13
N GLY A 244 -29.58 -12.83 -0.61
CA GLY A 244 -30.96 -13.13 -1.01
C GLY A 244 -31.50 -14.43 -0.43
N GLY A 245 -31.55 -14.60 0.90
CA GLY A 245 -32.01 -15.87 1.47
C GLY A 245 -32.35 -15.85 2.95
N SER A 246 -33.20 -14.94 3.41
CA SER A 246 -33.88 -15.06 4.71
C SER A 246 -35.20 -14.29 4.65
N ARG A 247 -36.26 -15.00 4.29
CA ARG A 247 -37.66 -14.61 4.49
C ARG A 247 -38.27 -15.56 5.50
#